data_AF-A0A3M1YZK4-F1
#
_entry.id   AF-A0A3M1YZK4-F1
#
_cell.length_a   1.000
_cell.length_b   1.000
_cell.length_c   1.000
_cell.angle_alpha   90.00
_cell.angle_beta   90.00
_cell.angle_gamma   90.00
#
_symmetry.space_group_name_H-M   'P 1'
#
loop_
_entity.id
_entity.type
_entity.pdbx_description
1 polymer ?
#
loop_
_entity_poly.entity_id
_entity_poly.type
_entity_poly.pdbx_seq_one_letter_code
_entity_poly.pdbx_strand_id
1 'polypeptide(L)' 'VQINPTGKKTPEGIALNSVEDISSYLLNEAKIALVPFTAFGANKNSTWFRLSAGTCRTEEIPEFFNALKKALDLLS' A
#
# COMPACT_ATOMS: atom_id res chain seq x y z
N VAL A 1 -2.71 -5.23 -7.14
CA VAL A 1 -2.95 -5.83 -5.82
C VAL A 1 -4.11 -5.12 -5.14
N GLN A 2 -4.98 -5.85 -4.44
CA GLN A 2 -6.10 -5.26 -3.71
C GLN A 2 -5.72 -5.12 -2.24
N ILE A 3 -5.86 -3.92 -1.68
CA ILE A 3 -5.46 -3.59 -0.31
C ILE A 3 -6.57 -2.73 0.32
N ASN A 4 -7.20 -3.20 1.40
CA ASN A 4 -8.30 -2.49 2.05
C ASN A 4 -8.12 -2.36 3.59
N PRO A 5 -7.18 -1.54 4.05
CA PRO A 5 -7.01 -1.21 5.46
C PRO A 5 -7.85 0.01 5.90
N THR A 6 -8.92 0.35 5.17
CA THR A 6 -9.76 1.52 5.48
C THR A 6 -10.32 1.40 6.90
N GLY A 7 -10.12 2.44 7.72
CA GLY A 7 -10.53 2.47 9.13
C GLY A 7 -9.47 1.97 10.12
N LYS A 8 -8.34 1.45 9.64
CA LYS A 8 -7.19 1.13 10.50
C LYS A 8 -6.35 2.35 10.84
N LYS A 9 -5.55 2.25 11.89
CA LYS A 9 -4.57 3.27 12.29
C LYS A 9 -3.14 2.77 12.11
N THR A 10 -2.28 3.69 11.68
CA THR A 10 -0.83 3.47 11.66
C THR A 10 -0.29 3.41 13.09
N PRO A 11 0.91 2.85 13.31
CA PRO A 11 1.59 2.90 14.61
C PRO A 11 1.81 4.33 15.12
N GLU A 12 1.88 5.29 14.21
CA GLU A 12 2.03 6.72 14.49
C GLU A 12 0.69 7.39 14.84
N GLY A 13 -0.41 6.65 14.83
CA GLY A 13 -1.76 7.14 15.16
C GLY A 13 -2.51 7.79 13.99
N ILE A 14 -1.99 7.72 12.76
CA ILE A 14 -2.63 8.28 11.57
C ILE A 14 -3.75 7.34 11.12
N ALA A 15 -4.96 7.87 10.91
CA ALA A 15 -6.08 7.08 10.42
C ALA A 15 -6.02 6.93 8.89
N LEU A 16 -6.15 5.70 8.41
CA LEU A 16 -6.20 5.40 6.98
C LEU A 16 -7.66 5.44 6.50
N ASN A 17 -8.10 6.60 6.02
CA ASN A 17 -9.48 6.79 5.56
C ASN A 17 -9.58 6.88 4.03
N SER A 18 -8.49 7.27 3.37
CA SER A 18 -8.45 7.48 1.94
C SER A 18 -7.41 6.57 1.28
N VAL A 19 -7.62 6.29 0.00
CA VAL A 19 -6.67 5.56 -0.85
C VAL A 19 -5.29 6.25 -0.87
N GLU A 20 -5.27 7.58 -0.80
CA GLU A 20 -4.06 8.39 -0.71
C GLU A 20 -3.29 8.16 0.60
N ASP A 21 -4.00 8.12 1.74
CA ASP A 21 -3.40 7.81 3.05
C ASP A 21 -2.75 6.43 3.03
N ILE A 22 -3.45 5.45 2.46
CA ILE A 22 -2.97 4.07 2.31
C ILE A 22 -1.72 4.02 1.43
N SER A 23 -1.75 4.72 0.28
CA SER A 23 -0.60 4.76 -0.63
C SER A 23 0.62 5.43 0.01
N SER A 24 0.41 6.51 0.77
CA SER A 24 1.47 7.25 1.47
C SER A 24 2.06 6.42 2.61
N TYR A 25 1.20 5.72 3.36
CA TYR A 25 1.63 4.80 4.41
C TYR A 25 2.51 3.68 3.86
N LEU A 26 2.07 3.01 2.80
CA LEU A 26 2.81 1.90 2.19
C LEU A 26 4.14 2.36 1.58
N LEU A 27 4.18 3.59 1.04
CA LEU A 27 5.42 4.20 0.58
C LEU A 27 6.37 4.53 1.75
N ASN A 28 5.87 5.04 2.86
CA ASN A 28 6.71 5.43 4.00
C ASN A 28 7.23 4.22 4.80
N GLU A 29 6.33 3.30 5.17
CA GLU A 29 6.64 2.16 6.02
C GLU A 29 7.25 0.99 5.25
N ALA A 30 6.61 0.56 4.16
CA ALA A 30 7.08 -0.59 3.40
C ALA A 30 8.14 -0.23 2.36
N LYS A 31 8.40 1.08 2.12
CA LYS A 31 9.20 1.59 0.99
C LYS A 31 8.66 1.14 -0.36
N ILE A 32 7.34 0.94 -0.45
CA ILE A 32 6.68 0.43 -1.64
C ILE A 32 5.91 1.56 -2.32
N ALA A 33 6.31 1.90 -3.55
CA ALA A 33 5.52 2.76 -4.41
C ALA A 33 4.34 2.00 -5.04
N LEU A 34 3.14 2.27 -4.53
CA LEU A 34 1.87 1.81 -5.11
C LEU A 34 1.15 2.98 -5.73
N VAL A 35 0.70 2.81 -6.97
CA VAL A 35 -0.13 3.80 -7.66
C VAL A 35 -1.59 3.36 -7.57
N PRO A 36 -2.47 4.13 -6.94
CA PRO A 36 -3.87 3.76 -6.86
C PRO A 36 -4.54 3.85 -8.23
N PHE A 37 -5.52 2.98 -8.48
CA PHE A 37 -6.25 2.99 -9.74
C PHE A 37 -7.12 4.25 -9.92
N THR A 38 -7.35 5.00 -8.85
CA THR A 38 -7.98 6.32 -8.89
C THR A 38 -7.23 7.30 -9.78
N ALA A 39 -5.89 7.19 -9.86
CA ALA A 39 -5.06 7.98 -10.77
C ALA A 39 -5.35 7.70 -12.27
N PHE A 40 -6.04 6.58 -12.56
CA PHE A 40 -6.45 6.18 -13.89
C PHE A 40 -7.96 6.38 -14.14
N GLY A 41 -8.65 7.14 -13.27
CA GLY A 41 -10.09 7.40 -13.39
C GLY A 41 -10.99 6.32 -12.80
N ALA A 42 -10.45 5.36 -12.04
CA ALA A 42 -11.27 4.42 -11.28
C ALA A 42 -11.98 5.11 -10.11
N ASN A 43 -13.02 4.45 -9.57
CA ASN A 43 -13.78 4.95 -8.43
C ASN A 43 -12.86 5.30 -7.24
N LYS A 44 -13.13 6.42 -6.53
CA LYS A 44 -12.36 6.86 -5.36
C LYS A 44 -12.29 5.84 -4.22
N ASN A 45 -13.26 4.93 -4.14
CA ASN A 45 -13.29 3.83 -3.19
C ASN A 45 -12.60 2.56 -3.71
N SER A 46 -11.93 2.64 -4.87
CA SER A 46 -11.23 1.49 -5.43
C SER A 46 -10.01 1.16 -4.58
N THR A 47 -10.06 -0.01 -3.96
CA THR A 47 -8.96 -0.59 -3.15
C THR A 47 -7.88 -1.24 -4.03
N TRP A 48 -7.86 -0.94 -5.32
CA TRP A 48 -6.95 -1.54 -6.30
C TRP A 48 -5.74 -0.63 -6.53
N PHE A 49 -4.57 -1.25 -6.39
CA PHE A 49 -3.30 -0.59 -6.57
C PHE A 49 -2.47 -1.28 -7.65
N ARG A 50 -1.79 -0.46 -8.45
CA ARG A 50 -0.75 -0.88 -9.36
C ARG A 50 0.57 -0.88 -8.63
N LEU A 51 1.24 -2.01 -8.67
CA LEU A 51 2.56 -2.20 -8.14
C LEU A 51 3.56 -2.08 -9.29
N SER A 52 4.54 -1.20 -9.14
CA SER A 52 5.57 -1.00 -10.16
C SER A 52 6.86 -1.65 -9.69
N ALA A 53 7.13 -2.87 -10.15
CA ALA A 53 8.33 -3.64 -9.83
C ALA A 53 9.42 -3.52 -10.93
N GLY A 54 9.47 -2.40 -11.66
CA GLY A 54 10.29 -2.25 -12.87
C GLY A 54 11.81 -2.40 -12.66
N THR A 55 12.30 -2.22 -11.44
CA THR A 55 13.71 -2.37 -11.07
C THR A 55 13.96 -3.51 -10.07
N CYS A 56 12.93 -4.31 -9.77
CA CYS A 56 12.99 -5.34 -8.74
C CYS A 56 13.41 -6.67 -9.38
N ARG A 57 14.42 -7.34 -8.80
CA ARG A 57 14.82 -8.67 -9.25
C ARG A 57 13.77 -9.68 -8.82
N THR A 58 13.62 -10.76 -9.58
CA THR A 58 12.65 -11.82 -9.27
C THR A 58 12.86 -12.41 -7.87
N GLU A 59 14.11 -12.45 -7.42
CA GLU A 59 14.55 -12.90 -6.10
C GLU A 59 14.11 -11.96 -4.95
N GLU A 60 13.86 -10.69 -5.24
CA GLU A 60 13.45 -9.67 -4.26
C GLU A 60 11.93 -9.59 -4.10
N ILE A 61 11.17 -10.21 -5.02
CA ILE A 61 9.70 -10.28 -4.99
C ILE A 61 9.18 -10.84 -3.65
N PRO A 62 9.72 -11.95 -3.10
CA PRO A 62 9.26 -12.49 -1.81
C PRO A 62 9.51 -11.51 -0.65
N GLU A 63 10.67 -10.85 -0.62
CA GLU A 63 11.00 -9.86 0.42
C GLU A 63 10.07 -8.65 0.34
N PHE A 64 9.73 -8.22 -0.88
CA PHE A 64 8.77 -7.16 -1.11
C PHE A 64 7.39 -7.50 -0.51
N PHE A 65 6.87 -8.70 -0.78
CA PHE A 65 5.59 -9.14 -0.20
C PHE A 65 5.67 -9.29 1.33
N ASN A 66 6.82 -9.69 1.85
CA ASN A 66 7.06 -9.76 3.29
C ASN A 66 7.04 -8.36 3.94
N ALA A 67 7.68 -7.37 3.32
CA ALA A 67 7.66 -5.97 3.77
C ALA A 67 6.23 -5.41 3.74
N LEU A 68 5.48 -5.66 2.67
CA LEU A 68 4.07 -5.28 2.57
C LEU A 68 3.24 -5.91 3.70
N LYS A 69 3.43 -7.21 3.94
CA LYS A 69 2.70 -7.93 4.99
C LYS A 69 3.02 -7.38 6.38
N LYS A 70 4.30 -7.12 6.68
CA LYS A 70 4.72 -6.50 7.95
C LYS A 70 4.08 -5.13 8.16
N ALA A 71 4.08 -4.27 7.14
CA ALA A 71 3.42 -2.97 7.24
C ALA A 71 1.91 -3.13 7.52
N LEU A 72 1.23 -4.05 6.84
CA LEU A 72 -0.20 -4.29 7.10
C LEU A 72 -0.49 -4.90 8.48
N ASP A 73 0.43 -5.67 9.04
CA ASP A 73 0.33 -6.28 10.37
C ASP A 73 0.50 -5.24 11.50
N LEU A 74 1.30 -4.21 11.26
CA LEU A 74 1.46 -3.06 12.16
C LEU A 74 0.20 -2.19 12.28
N LEU A 75 -0.74 -2.32 11.34
CA LEU A 75 -1.98 -1.55 11.35
C LEU A 75 -2.99 -2.14 12.35
N SER A 76 -3.42 -1.30 13.28
CA SER A 76 -4.42 -1.62 14.32
C SER A 76 -5.84 -1.29 13.86
#